data_AF-A0A659R8R1-F1
#
_entry.id   AF-A0A659R8R1-F1
#
_cell.length_a   1.000
_cell.length_b   1.000
_cell.length_c   1.000
_cell.angle_alpha   90.00
_cell.angle_beta   90.00
_cell.angle_gamma   90.00
#
_symmetry.space_group_name_H-M   'P 1'
#
loop_
_entity.id
_entity.type
_entity.pdbx_description
1 polymer ?
#
loop_
_entity_poly.entity_id
_entity_poly.type
_entity_poly.pdbx_seq_one_letter_code
_entity_poly.pdbx_strand_id
1 'polypeptide(L)'
;DIPLVLHGASGLPESDIRQAISLGVCKVNVATELKIAFSDALKEYFLQNPKANDPRHYMQPAKQAMKEVVRKVIHVCGCEGQL
;
A
#
# COMPACT_ATOMS: atom_id res chain seq x y z
N ASP A 1 -0.14 25.06 15.36
CA ASP A 1 -1.12 24.57 14.38
C ASP A 1 -1.37 23.09 14.52
N ILE A 2 -2.50 22.60 13.99
CA ILE A 2 -2.97 21.20 14.16
C ILE A 2 -2.73 20.42 12.85
N PRO A 3 -2.03 19.26 12.88
CA PRO A 3 -1.80 18.45 11.68
C PRO A 3 -3.09 17.90 11.06
N LEU A 4 -3.20 17.93 9.72
CA LEU A 4 -4.36 17.42 8.99
C LEU A 4 -4.17 15.95 8.55
N VAL A 5 -5.29 15.22 8.43
CA VAL A 5 -5.32 13.80 8.04
C VAL A 5 -6.16 13.60 6.79
N LEU A 6 -5.62 12.94 5.78
CA LEU A 6 -6.33 12.50 4.58
C LEU A 6 -6.79 11.05 4.74
N HIS A 7 -8.11 10.85 4.78
CA HIS A 7 -8.73 9.52 4.71
C HIS A 7 -9.03 9.12 3.27
N GLY A 8 -9.14 7.81 3.02
CA GLY A 8 -9.62 7.29 1.74
C GLY A 8 -8.68 7.52 0.57
N ALA A 9 -7.36 7.55 0.81
CA ALA A 9 -6.39 7.88 -0.23
C ALA A 9 -6.15 6.75 -1.26
N SER A 10 -6.64 5.54 -0.98
CA SER A 10 -6.48 4.40 -1.90
C SER A 10 -7.14 4.68 -3.26
N GLY A 11 -6.35 4.61 -4.34
CA GLY A 11 -6.82 4.84 -5.70
C GLY A 11 -6.89 6.32 -6.13
N LEU A 12 -6.53 7.27 -5.25
CA LEU A 12 -6.38 8.65 -5.68
C LEU A 12 -5.17 8.81 -6.61
N PRO A 13 -5.21 9.75 -7.57
CA PRO A 13 -4.03 10.16 -8.31
C PRO A 13 -2.92 10.66 -7.38
N GLU A 14 -1.67 10.39 -7.73
CA GLU A 14 -0.51 10.85 -6.95
C GLU A 14 -0.42 12.38 -6.88
N SER A 15 -0.89 13.07 -7.92
CA SER A 15 -1.00 14.53 -7.96
C SER A 15 -1.86 15.07 -6.82
N ASP A 16 -2.98 14.41 -6.54
CA ASP A 16 -3.96 14.87 -5.57
C ASP A 16 -3.45 14.65 -4.14
N ILE A 17 -2.75 13.53 -3.91
CA ILE A 17 -2.06 13.27 -2.65
C ILE A 17 -0.98 14.34 -2.39
N ARG A 18 -0.14 14.62 -3.40
CA ARG A 18 0.92 15.65 -3.29
C ARG A 18 0.33 17.04 -3.07
N GLN A 19 -0.77 17.38 -3.74
CA GLN A 19 -1.47 18.63 -3.54
C GLN A 19 -2.03 18.73 -2.12
N ALA A 20 -2.68 17.68 -1.60
CA ALA A 20 -3.19 17.66 -0.24
C ALA A 20 -2.08 17.87 0.81
N ILE A 21 -0.91 17.26 0.59
CA ILE A 21 0.28 17.46 1.44
C ILE A 21 0.75 18.92 1.39
N SER A 22 0.82 19.53 0.20
CA SER A 22 1.17 20.97 0.08
C SER A 22 0.19 21.92 0.77
N LEU A 23 -1.03 21.45 1.06
CA LEU A 23 -2.09 22.19 1.75
C LEU A 23 -2.17 21.88 3.26
N GLY A 24 -1.21 21.11 3.81
CA GLY A 24 -1.08 20.89 5.25
C GLY A 24 -1.50 19.49 5.75
N VAL A 25 -1.76 18.53 4.86
CA VAL A 25 -1.91 17.12 5.25
C VAL A 25 -0.57 16.54 5.70
N CYS A 26 -0.55 15.99 6.92
CA CYS A 26 0.64 15.35 7.50
C CYS A 26 0.48 13.84 7.71
N LYS A 27 -0.73 13.28 7.50
CA LYS A 27 -1.01 11.85 7.62
C LYS A 27 -1.95 11.38 6.52
N VAL A 28 -1.55 10.36 5.78
CA VAL A 28 -2.36 9.74 4.71
C VAL A 28 -2.76 8.33 5.13
N ASN A 29 -4.05 8.00 5.02
CA ASN A 29 -4.58 6.68 5.33
C ASN A 29 -4.80 5.86 4.06
N VAL A 30 -4.12 4.72 3.97
CA VAL A 30 -4.18 3.78 2.85
C VAL A 30 -4.54 2.39 3.39
N ALA A 31 -5.54 1.73 2.77
CA ALA A 31 -5.97 0.39 3.22
C ALA A 31 -6.42 -0.52 2.07
N THR A 32 -7.21 0.00 1.13
CA THR A 32 -7.85 -0.82 0.10
C THR A 32 -6.83 -1.41 -0.88
N GLU A 33 -5.91 -0.58 -1.39
CA GLU A 33 -4.85 -1.04 -2.31
C GLU A 33 -3.89 -2.06 -1.68
N LEU A 34 -3.62 -1.96 -0.38
CA LEU A 34 -2.81 -2.95 0.35
C LEU A 34 -3.48 -4.33 0.34
N LYS A 35 -4.80 -4.36 0.60
CA LYS A 35 -5.59 -5.59 0.59
C LYS A 35 -5.70 -6.18 -0.81
N ILE A 36 -5.89 -5.34 -1.83
CA ILE A 36 -5.97 -5.77 -3.23
C ILE A 36 -4.67 -6.44 -3.65
N ALA A 37 -3.53 -5.74 -3.54
CA ALA A 37 -2.23 -6.28 -3.95
C ALA A 37 -1.88 -7.59 -3.22
N PHE A 38 -2.17 -7.67 -1.93
CA PHE A 38 -1.95 -8.88 -1.15
C PHE A 38 -2.85 -10.03 -1.61
N SER A 39 -4.15 -9.76 -1.80
CA SER A 39 -5.13 -10.79 -2.15
C SER A 39 -4.92 -11.30 -3.57
N ASP A 40 -4.56 -10.44 -4.51
CA ASP A 40 -4.33 -10.83 -5.90
C ASP A 40 -3.07 -11.69 -6.03
N ALA A 41 -2.00 -11.36 -5.31
CA ALA A 41 -0.82 -12.22 -5.22
C ALA A 41 -1.12 -13.59 -4.58
N LEU A 42 -2.01 -13.65 -3.58
CA LEU A 42 -2.48 -14.93 -3.03
C LEU A 42 -3.28 -15.74 -4.05
N LYS A 43 -4.24 -15.11 -4.74
CA LYS A 43 -5.06 -15.77 -5.76
C LYS A 43 -4.16 -16.36 -6.85
N GLU A 44 -3.22 -15.57 -7.36
CA GLU A 44 -2.27 -16.03 -8.38
C GLU A 44 -1.45 -17.22 -7.87
N TYR A 45 -0.93 -17.15 -6.64
CA TYR A 45 -0.16 -18.25 -6.07
C TYR A 45 -0.97 -19.55 -6.01
N PHE A 46 -2.23 -19.50 -5.57
CA PHE A 46 -3.09 -20.69 -5.49
C PHE A 46 -3.54 -21.22 -6.86
N LEU A 47 -3.72 -20.34 -7.85
CA LEU A 47 -3.99 -20.76 -9.22
C LEU A 47 -2.83 -21.59 -9.79
N GLN A 48 -1.59 -21.17 -9.53
CA GLN A 48 -0.40 -21.88 -9.99
C GLN A 48 -0.03 -23.09 -9.12
N ASN A 49 -0.45 -23.10 -7.84
CA ASN A 49 -0.08 -24.12 -6.86
C ASN A 49 -1.33 -24.68 -6.15
N PRO A 50 -2.21 -25.42 -6.85
CA PRO A 50 -3.52 -25.83 -6.32
C PRO A 50 -3.46 -26.79 -5.12
N LYS A 51 -2.30 -27.39 -4.84
CA LYS A 51 -2.06 -28.27 -3.68
C LYS A 51 -1.34 -27.58 -2.51
N ALA A 52 -1.03 -26.30 -2.63
CA ALA A 52 -0.28 -25.59 -1.60
C ALA A 52 -1.06 -25.46 -0.30
N ASN A 53 -0.38 -25.69 0.81
CA ASN A 53 -0.94 -25.57 2.15
C ASN A 53 0.03 -24.92 3.16
N ASP A 54 1.29 -24.72 2.78
CA ASP A 54 2.29 -24.09 3.63
C ASP A 54 2.20 -22.55 3.53
N PRO A 55 1.78 -21.86 4.62
CA PRO A 55 1.64 -20.41 4.61
C PRO A 55 2.93 -19.66 4.32
N ARG A 56 4.09 -20.25 4.62
CA ARG A 56 5.37 -19.57 4.39
C ARG A 56 5.59 -19.30 2.91
N HIS A 57 5.07 -20.15 2.04
CA HIS A 57 5.23 -20.01 0.60
C HIS A 57 4.23 -19.04 -0.03
N TYR A 58 2.95 -19.08 0.33
CA TYR A 58 1.96 -18.17 -0.26
C TYR A 58 1.92 -16.78 0.40
N MET A 59 2.30 -16.67 1.68
CA MET A 59 2.35 -15.37 2.37
C MET A 59 3.55 -14.54 1.94
N GLN A 60 4.65 -15.15 1.51
CA GLN A 60 5.84 -14.43 1.08
C GLN A 60 5.59 -13.54 -0.15
N PRO A 61 5.04 -14.03 -1.28
CA PRO A 61 4.73 -13.18 -2.43
C PRO A 61 3.61 -12.18 -2.12
N ALA A 62 2.62 -12.55 -1.31
CA ALA A 62 1.55 -11.64 -0.91
C ALA A 62 2.07 -10.44 -0.09
N LYS A 63 2.95 -10.69 0.89
CA LYS A 63 3.63 -9.64 1.64
C LYS A 63 4.54 -8.80 0.75
N GLN A 64 5.22 -9.41 -0.23
CA GLN A 64 6.05 -8.68 -1.16
C GLN A 64 5.23 -7.71 -2.01
N ALA A 65 4.10 -8.16 -2.57
CA ALA A 65 3.19 -7.31 -3.34
C ALA A 65 2.67 -6.12 -2.51
N MET A 66 2.23 -6.39 -1.27
CA MET A 66 1.85 -5.32 -0.34
C MET A 66 2.99 -4.35 -0.05
N LYS A 67 4.22 -4.87 0.13
CA LYS A 67 5.42 -4.05 0.40
C LYS A 67 5.71 -3.09 -0.74
N GLU A 68 5.52 -3.48 -2.01
CA GLU A 68 5.71 -2.57 -3.14
C GLU A 68 4.70 -1.43 -3.13
N VAL A 69 3.44 -1.69 -2.76
CA VAL A 69 2.44 -0.64 -2.57
C VAL A 69 2.86 0.32 -1.46
N VAL A 70 3.31 -0.21 -0.32
CA VAL A 70 3.80 0.63 0.80
C VAL A 70 4.98 1.51 0.36
N ARG A 71 5.96 0.96 -0.37
CA ARG A 71 7.09 1.75 -0.89
C ARG A 71 6.60 2.88 -1.79
N LYS A 72 5.68 2.58 -2.71
CA LYS A 72 5.08 3.59 -3.59
C LYS A 72 4.41 4.71 -2.78
N VAL A 73 3.60 4.37 -1.78
CA VAL A 73 2.91 5.35 -0.93
C VAL A 73 3.91 6.23 -0.17
N ILE A 74 4.96 5.63 0.40
CA ILE A 74 6.03 6.36 1.10
C ILE A 74 6.70 7.36 0.15
N HIS A 75 7.04 6.92 -1.07
CA HIS A 75 7.63 7.78 -2.10
C HIS A 75 6.71 8.94 -2.49
N VAL A 76 5.43 8.67 -2.76
CA VAL A 76 4.43 9.69 -3.12
C VAL A 76 4.22 10.69 -1.99
N CYS A 77 4.24 10.24 -0.74
CA CYS A 77 4.14 11.10 0.44
C CYS A 77 5.42 11.89 0.72
N GLY A 78 6.53 11.60 0.05
CA GLY A 78 7.81 12.29 0.24
C GLY A 78 8.44 12.06 1.61
N CYS A 79 8.12 10.95 2.29
CA CYS A 79 8.61 10.66 3.65
C CYS A 79 9.76 9.63 3.68
N GLU A 80 10.36 9.32 2.53
CA GLU A 80 11.54 8.45 2.45
C GLU A 80 12.72 9.02 3.25
N GLY A 81 13.34 8.18 4.09
CA GLY A 81 14.52 8.57 4.88
C GLY A 81 14.24 9.49 6.07
N GLN A 82 12.97 9.79 6.37
CA GLN A 82 12.56 10.57 7.53
C GLN A 82 12.27 9.61 8.70
N LEU A 83 13.25 9.40 9.58
CA LEU A 83 13.15 8.59 10.80
C LEU A 83 13.24 9.46 12.06
#